data_AF-A0A090YCQ6-F1
#
_entry.id   AF-A0A090YCQ6-F1
#
_cell.length_a   1.000
_cell.length_b   1.000
_cell.length_c   1.000
_cell.angle_alpha   90.00
_cell.angle_beta   90.00
_cell.angle_gamma   90.00
#
_symmetry.space_group_name_H-M   'P 1'
#
loop_
_entity.id
_entity.type
_entity.pdbx_description
1 polymer ?
#
loop_
_entity_poly.entity_id
_entity_poly.type
_entity_poly.pdbx_seq_one_letter_code
_entity_poly.pdbx_strand_id
1 'polypeptide(L)'
;MGFIINDIEKRWPGGKIPFEISDMDSPKYGMGRQVIEDAIEQWNSKSDIPLVPRDNENDYVTFKSGKKSESHVGRKKGMQIISCDIDLKNNKFGDVLHEIGHACGLFHEHQRPDRGSFVNVMSNDPRDYAIIPNGTKIDNYNCCSIMHYPGIPGKISNLNCTTIGQNALLSQEDLDAIQVMYPIVYITTSADTSDYGTALVSNQNDLFMRTNSTIANHHFLELYIIFKS
;
A
#
# COMPACT_ATOMS: atom_id res chain seq x y z
N MET A 1 -0.64 -2.44 14.43
CA MET A 1 0.19 -2.13 13.24
C MET A 1 0.43 -3.38 12.44
N GLY A 2 0.61 -3.21 11.14
CA GLY A 2 0.42 -4.26 10.14
C GLY A 2 1.55 -5.27 9.96
N PHE A 3 1.42 -6.07 8.92
CA PHE A 3 2.38 -7.08 8.52
C PHE A 3 2.89 -6.80 7.12
N ILE A 4 4.19 -6.55 6.97
CA ILE A 4 4.75 -5.99 5.72
C ILE A 4 5.77 -6.92 5.07
N ILE A 5 6.01 -6.70 3.79
CA ILE A 5 7.09 -7.34 3.06
C ILE A 5 8.47 -6.87 3.53
N ASN A 6 9.33 -7.82 3.85
CA ASN A 6 10.72 -7.53 4.27
C ASN A 6 11.66 -7.31 3.07
N ASP A 7 11.34 -7.91 1.93
CA ASP A 7 12.16 -7.86 0.72
C ASP A 7 12.10 -6.47 0.05
N ILE A 8 13.20 -5.72 0.15
CA ILE A 8 13.30 -4.35 -0.41
C ILE A 8 13.18 -4.35 -1.94
N GLU A 9 13.60 -5.43 -2.63
CA GLU A 9 13.48 -5.54 -4.09
C GLU A 9 12.02 -5.61 -4.54
N LYS A 10 11.11 -5.99 -3.63
CA LYS A 10 9.67 -6.02 -3.88
C LYS A 10 8.96 -4.75 -3.43
N ARG A 11 9.68 -3.73 -2.95
CA ARG A 11 9.12 -2.40 -2.72
C ARG A 11 9.11 -1.60 -4.02
N TRP A 12 8.24 -0.60 -4.09
CA TRP A 12 8.13 0.28 -5.24
C TRP A 12 9.22 1.36 -5.23
N PRO A 13 10.08 1.43 -6.26
CA PRO A 13 11.05 2.50 -6.41
C PRO A 13 10.35 3.86 -6.50
N GLY A 14 10.96 4.91 -5.94
CA GLY A 14 10.33 6.23 -5.94
C GLY A 14 9.24 6.42 -4.88
N GLY A 15 8.89 5.38 -4.11
CA GLY A 15 7.80 5.48 -3.12
C GLY A 15 6.48 5.85 -3.79
N LYS A 16 6.26 5.38 -5.02
CA LYS A 16 5.05 5.63 -5.81
C LYS A 16 4.65 4.35 -6.55
N ILE A 17 3.36 4.18 -6.81
CA ILE A 17 2.83 3.03 -7.55
C ILE A 17 2.23 3.55 -8.86
N PRO A 18 2.93 3.42 -10.00
CA PRO A 18 2.36 3.76 -11.30
C PRO A 18 1.16 2.84 -11.60
N PHE A 19 0.06 3.39 -12.11
CA PHE A 19 -1.14 2.62 -12.42
C PHE A 19 -1.80 2.94 -13.76
N GLU A 20 -2.51 1.96 -14.28
CA GLU A 20 -3.48 2.09 -15.35
C GLU A 20 -4.83 1.48 -14.93
N ILE A 21 -5.93 1.98 -15.49
CA ILE A 21 -7.25 1.34 -15.36
C ILE A 21 -7.66 0.85 -16.74
N SER A 22 -7.96 -0.45 -16.85
CA SER A 22 -8.36 -1.07 -18.13
C SER A 22 -9.66 -0.47 -18.63
N ASP A 23 -9.63 0.29 -19.73
CA ASP A 23 -10.85 0.88 -20.33
C ASP A 23 -11.81 -0.20 -20.88
N MET A 24 -11.29 -1.39 -21.24
CA MET A 24 -12.11 -2.51 -21.67
C MET A 24 -12.93 -3.11 -20.52
N ASP A 25 -12.33 -3.20 -19.33
CA ASP A 25 -12.96 -3.82 -18.16
C ASP A 25 -13.73 -2.79 -17.30
N SER A 26 -13.23 -1.56 -17.26
CA SER A 26 -13.69 -0.43 -16.44
C SER A 26 -13.80 0.84 -17.29
N PRO A 27 -14.88 0.97 -18.10
CA PRO A 27 -15.08 2.11 -18.98
C PRO A 27 -15.10 3.45 -18.22
N LYS A 28 -14.69 4.53 -18.88
CA LYS A 28 -14.51 5.88 -18.29
C LYS A 28 -15.70 6.40 -17.46
N TYR A 29 -16.93 6.03 -17.81
CA TYR A 29 -18.15 6.44 -17.11
C TYR A 29 -18.88 5.27 -16.44
N GLY A 30 -18.19 4.13 -16.28
CA GLY A 30 -18.72 2.97 -15.60
C GLY A 30 -18.58 3.08 -14.09
N MET A 31 -19.60 2.66 -13.36
CA MET A 31 -19.61 2.69 -11.89
C MET A 31 -18.41 1.94 -11.27
N GLY A 32 -17.97 0.85 -11.89
CA GLY A 32 -16.79 0.10 -11.46
C GLY A 32 -15.49 0.91 -11.52
N ARG A 33 -15.35 1.74 -12.55
CA ARG A 33 -14.22 2.67 -12.65
C ARG A 33 -14.28 3.72 -11.57
N GLN A 34 -15.46 4.29 -11.32
CA GLN A 34 -15.65 5.28 -10.26
C GLN A 34 -15.22 4.73 -8.89
N VAL A 35 -15.59 3.48 -8.55
CA VAL A 35 -15.15 2.85 -7.30
C VAL A 35 -13.62 2.73 -7.21
N ILE A 36 -12.95 2.41 -8.32
CA ILE A 36 -11.48 2.35 -8.38
C ILE A 36 -10.88 3.75 -8.20
N GLU A 37 -11.41 4.75 -8.89
CA GLU A 37 -10.94 6.14 -8.81
C GLU A 37 -11.13 6.72 -7.39
N ASP A 38 -12.28 6.49 -6.76
CA ASP A 38 -12.57 6.92 -5.39
C ASP A 38 -11.61 6.24 -4.38
N ALA A 39 -11.31 4.95 -4.56
CA ALA A 39 -10.37 4.23 -3.71
C ALA A 39 -8.92 4.75 -3.88
N ILE A 40 -8.51 5.06 -5.12
CA ILE A 40 -7.21 5.69 -5.40
C ILE A 40 -7.12 7.07 -4.76
N GLU A 41 -8.18 7.87 -4.86
CA GLU A 41 -8.24 9.20 -4.22
C GLU A 41 -8.12 9.07 -2.70
N GLN A 42 -8.87 8.16 -2.09
CA GLN A 42 -8.81 7.94 -0.65
C GLN A 42 -7.42 7.47 -0.21
N TRP A 43 -6.82 6.50 -0.91
CA TRP A 43 -5.45 6.06 -0.67
C TRP A 43 -4.47 7.23 -0.72
N ASN A 44 -4.50 8.01 -1.81
CA ASN A 44 -3.60 9.15 -2.02
C ASN A 44 -3.79 10.28 -1.00
N SER A 45 -4.98 10.39 -0.39
CA SER A 45 -5.25 11.38 0.67
C SER A 45 -4.72 10.98 2.06
N LYS A 46 -4.31 9.71 2.24
CA LYS A 46 -3.92 9.14 3.53
C LYS A 46 -2.52 8.55 3.58
N SER A 47 -2.06 8.00 2.46
CA SER A 47 -0.83 7.22 2.37
C SER A 47 0.31 8.04 1.76
N ASP A 48 1.51 7.84 2.31
CA ASP A 48 2.75 8.49 1.86
C ASP A 48 3.31 7.89 0.55
N ILE A 49 2.72 6.78 0.06
CA ILE A 49 3.06 6.15 -1.22
C ILE A 49 1.90 6.32 -2.21
N PRO A 50 1.91 7.38 -3.03
CA PRO A 50 0.79 7.66 -3.93
C PRO A 50 0.73 6.70 -5.11
N LEU A 51 -0.49 6.39 -5.54
CA LEU A 51 -0.79 5.86 -6.85
C LEU A 51 -0.80 7.00 -7.85
N VAL A 52 0.02 6.88 -8.91
CA VAL A 52 0.14 7.90 -9.96
C VAL A 52 -0.24 7.31 -11.31
N PRO A 53 -0.95 8.04 -12.19
CA PRO A 53 -1.17 7.58 -13.55
C PRO A 53 0.16 7.24 -14.19
N ARG A 54 0.26 6.05 -14.76
CA ARG A 54 1.46 5.58 -15.43
C ARG A 54 1.76 6.45 -16.65
N ASP A 55 3.03 6.75 -16.86
CA ASP A 55 3.56 7.31 -18.11
C ASP A 55 4.32 6.22 -18.86
N ASN A 56 5.62 6.10 -18.61
CA ASN A 56 6.52 5.15 -19.30
C ASN A 56 7.16 4.13 -18.34
N GLU A 57 6.72 4.07 -17.08
CA GLU A 57 7.28 3.15 -16.10
C GLU A 57 7.11 1.68 -16.55
N ASN A 58 8.19 0.89 -16.48
CA ASN A 58 8.13 -0.53 -16.82
C ASN A 58 7.38 -1.36 -15.78
N ASP A 59 7.45 -0.95 -14.51
CA ASP A 59 6.77 -1.58 -13.39
C ASP A 59 5.56 -0.75 -13.02
N TYR A 60 4.38 -1.35 -13.05
CA TYR A 60 3.12 -0.66 -12.80
C TYR A 60 2.01 -1.67 -12.49
N VAL A 61 0.94 -1.18 -11.90
CA VAL A 61 -0.29 -1.97 -11.68
C VAL A 61 -1.33 -1.65 -12.76
N THR A 62 -2.08 -2.64 -13.21
CA THR A 62 -3.28 -2.43 -14.02
C THR A 62 -4.50 -2.93 -13.26
N PHE A 63 -5.45 -2.04 -13.00
CA PHE A 63 -6.75 -2.42 -12.47
C PHE A 63 -7.60 -3.09 -13.57
N LYS A 64 -8.08 -4.30 -13.29
CA LYS A 64 -8.94 -5.08 -14.20
C LYS A 64 -10.13 -5.69 -13.47
N SER A 65 -11.22 -5.87 -14.19
CA SER A 65 -12.36 -6.65 -13.71
C SER A 65 -11.97 -8.12 -13.58
N GLY A 66 -12.38 -8.75 -12.49
CA GLY A 66 -12.25 -10.18 -12.27
C GLY A 66 -13.42 -10.73 -11.46
N LYS A 67 -13.39 -12.04 -11.20
CA LYS A 67 -14.42 -12.71 -10.39
C LYS A 67 -14.15 -12.60 -8.88
N LYS A 68 -12.96 -12.15 -8.52
CA LYS A 68 -12.47 -11.99 -7.15
C LYS A 68 -11.53 -10.80 -7.12
N SER A 69 -11.48 -10.12 -5.99
CA SER A 69 -10.44 -9.14 -5.72
C SER A 69 -9.16 -9.87 -5.33
N GLU A 70 -8.05 -9.56 -6.00
CA GLU A 70 -6.73 -10.13 -5.72
C GLU A 70 -5.59 -9.28 -6.29
N SER A 71 -4.46 -9.30 -5.60
CA SER A 71 -3.26 -8.55 -5.95
C SER A 71 -2.01 -9.29 -5.46
N HIS A 72 -0.88 -9.00 -6.12
CA HIS A 72 0.41 -9.49 -5.63
C HIS A 72 0.85 -8.63 -4.44
N VAL A 73 1.52 -9.25 -3.46
CA VAL A 73 2.12 -8.49 -2.36
C VAL A 73 3.43 -7.85 -2.82
N GLY A 74 3.44 -6.52 -2.90
CA GLY A 74 4.57 -5.73 -3.40
C GLY A 74 4.70 -5.73 -4.94
N ARG A 75 5.79 -5.14 -5.42
CA ARG A 75 6.18 -5.04 -6.82
C ARG A 75 6.76 -6.34 -7.34
N LYS A 76 6.26 -6.82 -8.48
CA LYS A 76 6.71 -8.07 -9.15
C LYS A 76 7.76 -7.89 -10.25
N LYS A 77 8.04 -6.64 -10.65
CA LYS A 77 8.75 -6.24 -11.88
C LYS A 77 7.90 -6.52 -13.12
N GLY A 78 7.77 -5.51 -13.99
CA GLY A 78 6.82 -5.48 -15.11
C GLY A 78 5.39 -5.10 -14.69
N MET A 79 4.45 -5.29 -15.62
CA MET A 79 3.01 -5.12 -15.35
C MET A 79 2.51 -6.18 -14.37
N GLN A 80 1.77 -5.76 -13.35
CA GLN A 80 1.00 -6.65 -12.47
C GLN A 80 -0.47 -6.23 -12.40
N ILE A 81 -1.36 -7.20 -12.20
CA ILE A 81 -2.79 -6.96 -12.15
C ILE A 81 -3.22 -6.74 -10.71
N ILE A 82 -4.06 -5.72 -10.49
CA ILE A 82 -4.98 -5.66 -9.36
C ILE A 82 -6.34 -6.05 -9.92
N SER A 83 -6.81 -7.26 -9.56
CA SER A 83 -8.13 -7.72 -9.97
C SER A 83 -9.14 -7.13 -9.00
N CYS A 84 -10.22 -6.58 -9.53
CA CYS A 84 -11.33 -6.05 -8.77
C CYS A 84 -12.58 -6.85 -9.15
N ASP A 85 -13.31 -7.36 -8.16
CA ASP A 85 -14.65 -7.88 -8.40
C ASP A 85 -15.61 -6.71 -8.67
N ILE A 86 -15.77 -6.34 -9.94
CA ILE A 86 -16.57 -5.18 -10.34
C ILE A 86 -18.08 -5.51 -10.41
N ASP A 87 -18.53 -6.68 -9.92
CA ASP A 87 -19.97 -6.95 -9.83
C ASP A 87 -20.62 -5.99 -8.81
N LEU A 88 -21.22 -4.92 -9.35
CA LEU A 88 -21.71 -3.68 -8.70
C LEU A 88 -22.80 -3.89 -7.62
N LYS A 89 -23.06 -5.13 -7.22
CA LYS A 89 -24.11 -5.49 -6.25
C LYS A 89 -23.78 -5.02 -4.84
N ASN A 90 -22.51 -4.85 -4.51
CA ASN A 90 -22.04 -4.36 -3.22
C ASN A 90 -20.94 -3.33 -3.47
N ASN A 91 -20.94 -2.20 -2.74
CA ASN A 91 -19.88 -1.21 -2.85
C ASN A 91 -18.52 -1.87 -2.51
N LYS A 92 -17.65 -2.05 -3.50
CA LYS A 92 -16.36 -2.76 -3.39
C LYS A 92 -15.18 -1.85 -3.09
N PHE A 93 -15.46 -0.61 -2.68
CA PHE A 93 -14.45 0.38 -2.35
C PHE A 93 -13.37 -0.15 -1.40
N GLY A 94 -13.76 -0.79 -0.29
CA GLY A 94 -12.79 -1.34 0.66
C GLY A 94 -12.01 -2.55 0.14
N ASP A 95 -12.61 -3.36 -0.74
CA ASP A 95 -11.88 -4.44 -1.45
C ASP A 95 -10.77 -3.84 -2.32
N VAL A 96 -11.05 -2.75 -3.05
CA VAL A 96 -10.01 -2.08 -3.86
C VAL A 96 -8.88 -1.54 -2.98
N LEU A 97 -9.21 -0.90 -1.85
CA LEU A 97 -8.20 -0.42 -0.90
C LEU A 97 -7.34 -1.56 -0.32
N HIS A 98 -7.97 -2.70 -0.01
CA HIS A 98 -7.27 -3.90 0.44
C HIS A 98 -6.26 -4.38 -0.61
N GLU A 99 -6.67 -4.46 -1.87
CA GLU A 99 -5.78 -4.89 -2.96
C GLU A 99 -4.66 -3.90 -3.27
N ILE A 100 -4.91 -2.59 -3.06
CA ILE A 100 -3.86 -1.58 -3.10
C ILE A 100 -2.88 -1.79 -1.92
N GLY A 101 -3.38 -2.13 -0.74
CA GLY A 101 -2.59 -2.53 0.43
C GLY A 101 -1.64 -3.69 0.11
N HIS A 102 -2.15 -4.73 -0.55
CA HIS A 102 -1.31 -5.81 -1.08
C HIS A 102 -0.27 -5.30 -2.07
N ALA A 103 -0.68 -4.56 -3.10
CA ALA A 103 0.25 -4.03 -4.11
C ALA A 103 1.37 -3.19 -3.49
N CYS A 104 1.06 -2.42 -2.43
CA CYS A 104 2.01 -1.62 -1.66
C CYS A 104 3.04 -2.48 -0.92
N GLY A 105 2.64 -3.65 -0.42
CA GLY A 105 3.51 -4.60 0.28
C GLY A 105 2.95 -5.11 1.62
N LEU A 106 1.67 -4.89 1.91
CA LEU A 106 1.03 -5.41 3.11
C LEU A 106 0.59 -6.88 2.90
N PHE A 107 0.90 -7.73 3.85
CA PHE A 107 0.35 -9.08 3.98
C PHE A 107 -0.96 -9.03 4.77
N HIS A 108 -1.73 -10.12 4.71
CA HIS A 108 -2.88 -10.25 5.61
C HIS A 108 -2.43 -10.31 7.06
N GLU A 109 -3.17 -9.63 7.94
CA GLU A 109 -2.84 -9.54 9.35
C GLU A 109 -2.90 -10.92 10.04
N HIS A 110 -3.88 -11.76 9.67
CA HIS A 110 -3.99 -13.11 10.19
C HIS A 110 -2.92 -14.07 9.68
N GLN A 111 -2.00 -13.65 8.80
CA GLN A 111 -0.86 -14.48 8.38
C GLN A 111 0.41 -14.20 9.21
N ARG A 112 0.32 -13.35 10.23
CA ARG A 112 1.42 -13.09 11.16
C ARG A 112 1.79 -14.32 11.99
N PRO A 113 3.07 -14.47 12.36
CA PRO A 113 3.51 -15.53 13.27
C PRO A 113 2.89 -15.47 14.67
N ASP A 114 2.50 -14.28 15.15
CA ASP A 114 1.94 -14.07 16.50
C ASP A 114 0.40 -14.09 16.56
N ARG A 115 -0.27 -14.47 15.46
CA ARG A 115 -1.74 -14.48 15.36
C ARG A 115 -2.47 -15.35 16.38
N GLY A 116 -1.80 -16.37 16.93
CA GLY A 116 -2.43 -17.41 17.76
C GLY A 116 -3.05 -16.90 19.06
N SER A 117 -2.65 -15.71 19.50
CA SER A 117 -3.26 -15.04 20.67
C SER A 117 -4.52 -14.23 20.31
N PHE A 118 -4.84 -14.05 19.04
CA PHE A 118 -5.89 -13.13 18.55
C PHE A 118 -6.97 -13.85 17.76
N VAL A 119 -6.58 -14.85 16.96
CA VAL A 119 -7.48 -15.62 16.09
C VAL A 119 -7.16 -17.11 16.15
N ASN A 120 -8.19 -17.92 15.95
CA ASN A 120 -8.04 -19.35 15.69
C ASN A 120 -8.22 -19.61 14.20
N VAL A 121 -7.17 -20.13 13.55
CA VAL A 121 -7.18 -20.49 12.13
C VAL A 121 -7.34 -22.00 12.01
N MET A 122 -8.48 -22.43 11.46
CA MET A 122 -8.88 -23.83 11.28
C MET A 122 -8.60 -24.33 9.86
N SER A 123 -8.54 -23.43 8.87
CA SER A 123 -8.24 -23.80 7.49
C SER A 123 -6.76 -24.16 7.31
N ASN A 124 -6.52 -25.17 6.48
CA ASN A 124 -5.18 -25.62 6.09
C ASN A 124 -4.76 -25.13 4.70
N ASP A 125 -5.50 -24.22 4.07
CA ASP A 125 -5.11 -23.69 2.76
C ASP A 125 -3.81 -22.88 2.91
N PRO A 126 -2.70 -23.36 2.33
CA PRO A 126 -1.39 -22.75 2.55
C PRO A 126 -1.25 -21.38 1.88
N ARG A 127 -2.13 -21.04 0.93
CA ARG A 127 -2.11 -19.75 0.25
C ARG A 127 -2.69 -18.65 1.12
N ASP A 128 -3.87 -18.93 1.68
CA ASP A 128 -4.70 -17.91 2.33
C ASP A 128 -4.53 -17.90 3.85
N TYR A 129 -4.15 -19.03 4.46
CA TYR A 129 -4.17 -19.22 5.91
C TYR A 129 -2.84 -19.68 6.51
N ALA A 130 -1.80 -19.93 5.72
CA ALA A 130 -0.46 -20.18 6.27
C ALA A 130 0.12 -18.92 6.91
N ILE A 131 0.97 -19.11 7.92
CA ILE A 131 1.85 -18.05 8.44
C ILE A 131 2.87 -17.72 7.36
N ILE A 132 3.11 -16.43 7.10
CA ILE A 132 4.22 -15.99 6.25
C ILE A 132 5.48 -15.88 7.11
N PRO A 133 6.53 -16.69 6.87
CA PRO A 133 7.71 -16.68 7.73
C PRO A 133 8.64 -15.48 7.50
N ASN A 134 8.60 -14.87 6.31
CA ASN A 134 9.54 -13.82 5.87
C ASN A 134 8.91 -12.42 5.81
N GLY A 135 7.80 -12.21 6.49
CA GLY A 135 7.21 -10.88 6.67
C GLY A 135 7.76 -10.19 7.91
N THR A 136 7.77 -8.86 7.90
CA THR A 136 8.14 -8.06 9.06
C THR A 136 6.87 -7.65 9.79
N LYS A 137 6.78 -8.07 11.04
CA LYS A 137 5.74 -7.61 11.95
C LYS A 137 6.05 -6.18 12.41
N ILE A 138 5.12 -5.26 12.19
CA ILE A 138 5.20 -3.90 12.74
C ILE A 138 4.28 -3.85 13.95
N ASP A 139 4.87 -3.65 15.13
CA ASP A 139 4.14 -3.41 16.38
C ASP A 139 3.07 -4.49 16.72
N ASN A 140 2.09 -4.14 17.55
CA ASN A 140 1.03 -5.03 18.02
C ASN A 140 0.07 -5.47 16.90
N TYR A 141 -0.52 -6.65 17.08
CA TYR A 141 -1.50 -7.22 16.15
C TYR A 141 -2.71 -6.29 15.94
N ASN A 142 -3.06 -6.03 14.68
CA ASN A 142 -4.08 -5.08 14.29
C ASN A 142 -5.40 -5.76 13.90
N CYS A 143 -6.25 -6.06 14.88
CA CYS A 143 -7.56 -6.65 14.64
C CYS A 143 -8.45 -5.84 13.67
N CYS A 144 -8.28 -4.51 13.63
CA CYS A 144 -9.05 -3.60 12.79
C CYS A 144 -8.38 -3.30 11.44
N SER A 145 -7.28 -3.98 11.11
CA SER A 145 -6.61 -3.80 9.82
C SER A 145 -7.57 -4.09 8.69
N ILE A 146 -7.54 -3.28 7.63
CA ILE A 146 -8.25 -3.61 6.39
C ILE A 146 -7.69 -4.91 5.78
N MET A 147 -6.45 -5.26 6.13
CA MET A 147 -5.76 -6.49 5.71
C MET A 147 -6.17 -7.72 6.54
N HIS A 148 -7.08 -7.60 7.51
CA HIS A 148 -7.51 -8.72 8.33
C HIS A 148 -8.76 -9.39 7.72
N TYR A 149 -8.73 -10.71 7.54
CA TYR A 149 -9.93 -11.44 7.09
C TYR A 149 -11.08 -11.38 8.10
N PRO A 150 -12.35 -11.37 7.65
CA PRO A 150 -13.48 -11.55 8.54
C PRO A 150 -13.46 -12.95 9.16
N GLY A 151 -14.24 -13.13 10.22
CA GLY A 151 -14.55 -14.47 10.72
C GLY A 151 -15.28 -15.27 9.65
N ILE A 152 -14.75 -16.44 9.29
CA ILE A 152 -15.35 -17.32 8.29
C ILE A 152 -15.58 -18.69 8.95
N PRO A 153 -16.85 -19.18 9.02
CA PRO A 153 -17.15 -20.46 9.64
C PRO A 153 -16.28 -21.61 9.10
N GLY A 154 -15.66 -22.35 10.02
CA GLY A 154 -14.76 -23.46 9.69
C GLY A 154 -13.39 -23.06 9.12
N LYS A 155 -13.08 -21.77 8.98
CA LYS A 155 -11.77 -21.30 8.47
C LYS A 155 -11.00 -20.43 9.45
N ILE A 156 -11.64 -19.39 9.98
CA ILE A 156 -11.01 -18.46 10.93
C ILE A 156 -12.07 -17.92 11.89
N SER A 157 -11.75 -17.89 13.19
CA SER A 157 -12.61 -17.30 14.22
C SER A 157 -11.84 -16.32 15.09
N ASN A 158 -12.53 -15.27 15.52
CA ASN A 158 -12.04 -14.31 16.49
C ASN A 158 -11.88 -14.96 17.87
N LEU A 159 -10.76 -14.72 18.57
CA LEU A 159 -10.56 -15.11 19.97
C LEU A 159 -10.59 -13.88 20.88
N ASN A 160 -9.72 -12.91 20.63
CA ASN A 160 -9.44 -11.80 21.55
C ASN A 160 -9.49 -10.40 20.88
N CYS A 161 -10.00 -10.31 19.66
CA CYS A 161 -10.23 -9.03 18.99
C CYS A 161 -11.62 -8.47 19.33
N THR A 162 -11.77 -7.15 19.39
CA THR A 162 -13.10 -6.51 19.48
C THR A 162 -13.90 -6.72 18.20
N THR A 163 -13.26 -6.57 17.04
CA THR A 163 -13.82 -6.85 15.72
C THR A 163 -12.71 -7.32 14.78
N ILE A 164 -13.07 -8.04 13.72
CA ILE A 164 -12.17 -8.44 12.62
C ILE A 164 -12.91 -8.33 11.28
N GLY A 165 -12.18 -8.08 10.20
CA GLY A 165 -12.76 -8.05 8.85
C GLY A 165 -13.49 -6.78 8.47
N GLN A 166 -13.17 -5.65 9.10
CA GLN A 166 -13.63 -4.36 8.59
C GLN A 166 -13.06 -4.12 7.18
N ASN A 167 -13.87 -3.57 6.29
CA ASN A 167 -13.51 -3.35 4.88
C ASN A 167 -14.02 -1.96 4.46
N ALA A 168 -13.67 -0.93 5.25
CA ALA A 168 -14.15 0.43 4.99
C ALA A 168 -12.99 1.40 4.78
N LEU A 169 -11.97 1.34 5.64
CA LEU A 169 -10.87 2.31 5.66
C LEU A 169 -9.57 1.61 6.04
N LEU A 170 -8.43 2.20 5.64
CA LEU A 170 -7.15 1.90 6.26
C LEU A 170 -7.21 2.30 7.74
N SER A 171 -6.78 1.41 8.64
CA SER A 171 -6.55 1.80 10.03
C SER A 171 -5.29 2.67 10.13
N GLN A 172 -5.15 3.44 11.21
CA GLN A 172 -3.94 4.25 11.42
C GLN A 172 -2.69 3.36 11.43
N GLU A 173 -2.83 2.20 12.03
CA GLU A 173 -1.82 1.16 12.12
C GLU A 173 -1.42 0.52 10.77
N ASP A 174 -2.29 0.58 9.75
CA ASP A 174 -1.94 0.20 8.37
C ASP A 174 -1.08 1.30 7.73
N LEU A 175 -1.46 2.57 7.94
CA LEU A 175 -0.71 3.74 7.45
C LEU A 175 0.68 3.82 8.08
N ASP A 176 0.79 3.59 9.39
CA ASP A 176 2.07 3.61 10.09
C ASP A 176 3.00 2.49 9.57
N ALA A 177 2.45 1.31 9.26
CA ALA A 177 3.23 0.22 8.68
C ALA A 177 3.71 0.56 7.25
N ILE A 178 2.88 1.25 6.47
CA ILE A 178 3.28 1.80 5.17
C ILE A 178 4.40 2.82 5.32
N GLN A 179 4.31 3.73 6.31
CA GLN A 179 5.33 4.75 6.56
C GLN A 179 6.67 4.13 7.00
N VAL A 180 6.65 3.06 7.81
CA VAL A 180 7.87 2.30 8.13
C VAL A 180 8.46 1.65 6.87
N MET A 181 7.62 1.20 5.95
CA MET A 181 8.04 0.57 4.70
C MET A 181 8.60 1.58 3.67
N TYR A 182 8.02 2.77 3.63
CA TYR A 182 8.36 3.88 2.74
C TYR A 182 8.56 5.18 3.55
N PRO A 183 9.65 5.29 4.32
CA PRO A 183 9.86 6.44 5.19
C PRO A 183 10.07 7.72 4.38
N ILE A 184 9.35 8.78 4.74
CA ILE A 184 9.62 10.13 4.24
C ILE A 184 10.85 10.69 4.98
N VAL A 185 11.86 11.11 4.23
CA VAL A 185 13.05 11.78 4.78
C VAL A 185 12.94 13.28 4.53
N TYR A 186 12.68 14.05 5.58
CA TYR A 186 12.76 15.52 5.51
C TYR A 186 14.20 15.98 5.72
N ILE A 187 14.83 16.58 4.70
CA ILE A 187 16.09 17.30 4.88
C ILE A 187 15.78 18.77 5.13
N THR A 188 16.09 19.25 6.33
CA THR A 188 16.11 20.69 6.60
C THR A 188 17.46 21.26 6.18
N THR A 189 17.49 22.00 5.07
CA THR A 189 18.65 22.87 4.80
C THR A 189 18.49 24.14 5.62
N SER A 190 19.25 24.31 6.70
CA SER A 190 19.44 25.63 7.29
C SER A 190 20.28 26.44 6.30
N ALA A 191 19.64 27.30 5.51
CA ALA A 191 20.34 28.27 4.69
C ALA A 191 20.96 29.32 5.63
N ASP A 192 22.19 29.11 6.07
CA ASP A 192 23.06 30.21 6.46
C ASP A 192 23.54 30.85 5.16
N THR A 193 23.11 32.08 4.90
CA THR A 193 23.27 32.79 3.61
C THR A 193 24.70 33.31 3.40
N SER A 194 25.72 32.65 3.94
CA SER A 194 27.10 33.14 3.92
C SER A 194 28.09 32.30 3.11
N ASP A 195 27.70 31.16 2.54
CA ASP A 195 28.61 30.40 1.69
C ASP A 195 27.88 29.70 0.55
N TYR A 196 28.27 29.98 -0.70
CA TYR A 196 27.91 29.16 -1.87
C TYR A 196 28.71 27.85 -1.82
N GLY A 197 28.53 27.09 -0.74
CA GLY A 197 29.15 25.80 -0.50
C GLY A 197 28.26 24.71 -1.08
N THR A 198 28.72 24.10 -2.16
CA THR A 198 28.22 22.82 -2.67
C THR A 198 28.00 21.84 -1.52
N ALA A 199 26.74 21.46 -1.25
CA ALA A 199 26.45 20.33 -0.40
C ALA A 199 26.91 19.05 -1.13
N LEU A 200 28.13 18.60 -0.83
CA LEU A 200 28.64 17.32 -1.27
C LEU A 200 27.88 16.22 -0.51
N VAL A 201 26.78 15.75 -1.08
CA VAL A 201 26.23 14.45 -0.71
C VAL A 201 26.97 13.41 -1.54
N SER A 202 28.03 12.85 -0.95
CA SER A 202 28.67 11.66 -1.48
C SER A 202 27.71 10.48 -1.36
N ASN A 203 26.96 10.20 -2.42
CA ASN A 203 26.78 8.87 -2.97
C ASN A 203 25.89 8.98 -4.20
N GLN A 204 26.42 8.51 -5.32
CA GLN A 204 25.71 8.38 -6.59
C GLN A 204 24.45 7.54 -6.36
N ASN A 205 23.26 8.15 -6.34
CA ASN A 205 21.98 7.50 -6.62
C ASN A 205 20.91 8.58 -6.86
N ASP A 206 20.23 8.50 -8.00
CA ASP A 206 19.36 9.53 -8.57
C ASP A 206 18.26 10.01 -7.61
N LEU A 207 18.24 11.33 -7.39
CA LEU A 207 17.32 12.06 -6.52
C LEU A 207 16.15 12.61 -7.37
N PHE A 208 14.90 12.28 -7.03
CA PHE A 208 13.72 12.88 -7.67
C PHE A 208 13.06 13.90 -6.73
N MET A 209 12.87 15.13 -7.23
CA MET A 209 12.21 16.22 -6.51
C MET A 209 10.74 16.33 -6.92
N ARG A 210 9.83 16.51 -5.94
CA ARG A 210 8.45 16.94 -6.21
C ARG A 210 8.18 18.21 -5.44
N THR A 211 7.75 19.27 -6.13
CA THR A 211 7.34 20.52 -5.49
C THR A 211 5.83 20.53 -5.33
N ASN A 212 5.33 20.55 -4.10
CA ASN A 212 3.95 20.96 -3.84
C ASN A 212 3.93 22.47 -3.58
N SER A 213 3.59 23.25 -4.60
CA SER A 213 3.30 24.67 -4.41
C SER A 213 1.88 24.83 -3.91
N THR A 214 1.69 25.07 -2.60
CA THR A 214 0.76 26.08 -2.07
C THR A 214 0.78 26.06 -0.54
N ILE A 215 1.44 27.04 0.07
CA ILE A 215 1.00 27.85 1.21
C ILE A 215 1.99 29.03 1.31
N ALA A 216 1.43 30.23 1.39
CA ALA A 216 2.04 31.55 1.63
C ALA A 216 3.58 31.61 1.86
N ASN A 217 4.29 32.26 0.92
CA ASN A 217 5.59 32.93 1.09
C ASN A 217 6.77 32.16 1.73
N HIS A 218 6.69 30.83 1.84
CA HIS A 218 7.83 29.98 2.15
C HIS A 218 7.93 28.86 1.10
N HIS A 219 9.06 28.83 0.39
CA HIS A 219 9.38 27.71 -0.51
C HIS A 219 9.78 26.50 0.35
N PHE A 220 8.86 25.57 0.53
CA PHE A 220 9.19 24.24 1.05
C PHE A 220 9.55 23.34 -0.14
N LEU A 221 10.77 22.85 -0.16
CA LEU A 221 11.23 21.83 -1.10
C LEU A 221 11.10 20.46 -0.41
N GLU A 222 10.19 19.63 -0.88
CA GLU A 222 10.14 18.22 -0.50
C GLU A 222 11.06 17.41 -1.42
N LEU A 223 12.10 16.81 -0.85
CA LEU A 223 13.03 15.93 -1.55
C LEU A 223 12.78 14.48 -1.14
N TYR A 224 12.71 13.57 -2.10
CA TYR A 224 12.64 12.13 -1.84
C TYR A 224 14.03 11.51 -1.98
N ILE A 225 14.55 10.90 -0.91
CA ILE A 225 15.75 10.05 -0.97
C ILE A 225 15.32 8.60 -0.80
N ILE A 226 15.63 7.77 -1.79
CA ILE A 226 15.43 6.32 -1.71
C ILE A 226 16.76 5.64 -1.95
N PHE A 227 17.16 4.82 -0.97
CA PHE A 227 18.34 3.97 -1.07
C PHE A 227 18.10 2.91 -2.15
N LYS A 228 18.80 3.00 -3.28
CA LYS A 228 18.99 1.85 -4.18
C LYS A 228 20.06 0.95 -3.55
N SER A 229 19.77 -0.34 -3.41
CA SER A 229 20.79 -1.39 -3.27
C SER A 229 21.36 -1.77 -4.62
#